data_AF-A0A972FWW5-F1
#
_entry.id   AF-A0A972FWW5-F1
#
_cell.length_a   1.000
_cell.length_b   1.000
_cell.length_c   1.000
_cell.angle_alpha   90.00
_cell.angle_beta   90.00
_cell.angle_gamma   90.00
#
_symmetry.space_group_name_H-M   'P 1'
#
loop_
_entity.id
_entity.type
_entity.pdbx_description
1 polymer ?
#
loop_
_entity_poly.entity_id
_entity_poly.type
_entity_poly.pdbx_seq_one_letter_code
_entity_poly.pdbx_strand_id
1 'polypeptide(L)'
;MSHKALLLTISMLLFGAMPSLTMAKDLPSKSATDASDAKIVECPLAANQPDTFALCATATCWTLDGVAYCKCDVMNEESISFSFNYEANGESKNICDTLLQGNRNGFTVSTYATPRQIETDYEPETEKLGPPMGYYTCDTESGPQAYGAQCDGGLCFTSTQGKDFPGLGHINQNQIVCSCPPTLSKAPGFQIAGPWSCKPGDKNADNHCCDQDYYDDMCGVTSVTATGTVLAVNAPIGTARALSIKLDGDVPRFNSCRFK
;
A
#
# COMPACT_ATOMS: atom_id res chain seq x y z
N MET A 1 11.75 -64.39 47.43
CA MET A 1 12.83 -64.53 46.44
C MET A 1 12.39 -65.58 45.43
N SER A 2 12.56 -65.31 44.13
CA SER A 2 12.07 -66.14 42.99
C SER A 2 10.54 -66.19 42.82
N HIS A 3 9.92 -66.22 41.63
CA HIS A 3 10.37 -66.43 40.25
C HIS A 3 9.42 -65.76 39.24
N LYS A 4 9.95 -65.50 38.04
CA LYS A 4 9.24 -65.17 36.79
C LYS A 4 8.38 -66.34 36.28
N ALA A 5 7.28 -66.02 35.59
CA ALA A 5 6.69 -66.78 34.47
C ALA A 5 5.81 -65.79 33.68
N LEU A 6 6.25 -65.22 32.54
CA LEU A 6 6.14 -65.72 31.17
C LEU A 6 4.80 -66.41 30.83
N LEU A 7 3.93 -65.69 30.11
CA LEU A 7 2.96 -66.28 29.19
C LEU A 7 2.71 -65.32 28.02
N LEU A 8 2.74 -65.92 26.83
CA LEU A 8 2.76 -65.33 25.50
C LEU A 8 1.53 -65.89 24.76
N THR A 9 0.66 -65.04 24.20
CA THR A 9 -0.32 -65.37 23.12
C THR A 9 -0.95 -64.04 22.64
N ILE A 10 -0.57 -63.50 21.47
CA ILE A 10 -1.07 -63.75 20.09
C ILE A 10 -2.40 -63.02 19.76
N SER A 11 -2.27 -62.07 18.80
CA SER A 11 -3.20 -61.56 17.78
C SER A 11 -4.60 -61.06 18.14
N MET A 12 -4.85 -59.78 17.83
CA MET A 12 -5.72 -59.42 16.70
C MET A 12 -5.41 -58.00 16.21
N LEU A 13 -5.00 -57.90 14.93
CA LEU A 13 -4.97 -56.65 14.18
C LEU A 13 -6.40 -56.12 14.04
N LEU A 14 -6.65 -54.90 14.51
CA LEU A 14 -7.71 -54.06 13.96
C LEU A 14 -7.06 -52.89 13.21
N PHE A 15 -7.07 -52.99 11.88
CA PHE A 15 -6.86 -51.88 10.97
C PHE A 15 -8.04 -50.90 11.13
N GLY A 16 -7.89 -49.92 12.02
CA GLY A 16 -8.73 -48.73 12.04
C GLY A 16 -8.24 -47.74 10.98
N ALA A 17 -8.84 -47.78 9.80
CA ALA A 17 -8.66 -46.72 8.80
C ALA A 17 -9.21 -45.40 9.37
N MET A 18 -8.33 -44.50 9.79
CA MET A 18 -8.72 -43.11 10.06
C MET A 18 -8.87 -42.39 8.72
N PRO A 19 -10.03 -41.78 8.41
CA PRO A 19 -10.15 -40.90 7.26
C PRO A 19 -9.34 -39.62 7.54
N SER A 20 -8.29 -39.41 6.76
CA SER A 20 -7.59 -38.13 6.66
C SER A 20 -8.57 -37.07 6.19
N LEU A 21 -9.05 -36.22 7.10
CA LEU A 21 -9.75 -34.99 6.78
C LEU A 21 -8.73 -33.95 6.30
N THR A 22 -8.30 -34.06 5.05
CA THR A 22 -7.70 -32.93 4.31
C THR A 22 -8.82 -31.99 3.89
N MET A 23 -9.13 -31.01 4.74
CA MET A 23 -9.91 -29.84 4.36
C MET A 23 -8.96 -28.65 4.24
N ALA A 24 -8.05 -28.71 3.26
CA ALA A 24 -7.54 -27.49 2.65
C ALA A 24 -8.62 -27.08 1.63
N LYS A 25 -9.60 -26.30 2.09
CA LYS A 25 -10.47 -25.58 1.17
C LYS A 25 -9.59 -24.54 0.50
N ASP A 26 -9.31 -24.77 -0.77
CA ASP A 26 -8.83 -23.75 -1.70
C ASP A 26 -9.66 -22.48 -1.49
N LEU A 27 -9.05 -21.48 -0.86
CA LEU A 27 -9.54 -20.12 -0.95
C LEU A 27 -9.46 -19.77 -2.44
N PRO A 28 -10.57 -19.42 -3.10
CA PRO A 28 -10.49 -18.93 -4.46
C PRO A 28 -9.67 -17.64 -4.43
N SER A 29 -8.43 -17.73 -4.94
CA SER A 29 -7.64 -16.59 -5.38
C SER A 29 -8.42 -15.92 -6.51
N LYS A 30 -9.38 -15.08 -6.14
CA LYS A 30 -10.07 -14.20 -7.06
C LYS A 30 -9.02 -13.17 -7.46
N SER A 31 -8.43 -13.39 -8.62
CA SER A 31 -7.56 -12.47 -9.35
C SER A 31 -8.02 -11.05 -9.10
N ALA A 32 -7.09 -10.19 -8.68
CA ALA A 32 -7.22 -8.76 -8.80
C ALA A 32 -7.75 -8.47 -10.21
N THR A 33 -8.88 -7.77 -10.29
CA THR A 33 -9.43 -7.24 -11.53
C THR A 33 -8.30 -6.54 -12.27
N ASP A 34 -8.08 -6.89 -13.55
CA ASP A 34 -7.07 -6.22 -14.37
C ASP A 34 -7.30 -4.71 -14.31
N ALA A 35 -6.31 -3.98 -13.79
CA ALA A 35 -6.37 -2.53 -13.58
C ALA A 35 -6.52 -1.72 -14.89
N SER A 36 -6.53 -2.38 -16.06
CA SER A 36 -6.61 -1.73 -17.37
C SER A 36 -8.00 -1.16 -17.71
N ASP A 37 -9.07 -1.63 -17.06
CA ASP A 37 -10.45 -1.13 -17.26
C ASP A 37 -11.01 -0.37 -16.04
N ALA A 38 -10.19 -0.09 -15.03
CA ALA A 38 -10.62 0.62 -13.83
C ALA A 38 -10.97 2.08 -14.18
N LYS A 39 -12.26 2.44 -14.02
CA LYS A 39 -12.72 3.82 -14.22
C LYS A 39 -12.09 4.72 -13.17
N ILE A 40 -11.38 5.76 -13.59
CA ILE A 40 -10.85 6.78 -12.66
C ILE A 40 -11.97 7.76 -12.28
N VAL A 41 -12.15 8.02 -10.99
CA VAL A 41 -13.16 8.93 -10.43
C VAL A 41 -12.53 9.97 -9.50
N GLU A 42 -13.04 11.19 -9.53
CA GLU A 42 -12.68 12.26 -8.59
C GLU A 42 -13.69 12.28 -7.43
N CYS A 43 -13.19 12.52 -6.22
CA CYS A 43 -13.96 12.59 -5.00
C CYS A 43 -13.67 13.95 -4.30
N PRO A 44 -14.67 14.59 -3.66
CA PRO A 44 -16.06 14.13 -3.56
C PRO A 44 -16.86 14.25 -4.86
N LEU A 45 -17.95 13.49 -4.99
CA LEU A 45 -18.81 13.51 -6.20
C LEU A 45 -19.66 14.79 -6.30
N ALA A 46 -19.75 15.57 -5.22
CA ALA A 46 -20.45 16.83 -5.18
C ALA A 46 -19.72 17.81 -4.25
N ALA A 47 -19.72 19.10 -4.62
CA ALA A 47 -18.98 20.16 -3.92
C ALA A 47 -19.38 20.37 -2.44
N ASN A 48 -20.50 19.81 -1.99
CA ASN A 48 -20.98 19.91 -0.61
C ASN A 48 -20.69 18.67 0.25
N GLN A 49 -19.98 17.68 -0.28
CA GLN A 49 -19.59 16.48 0.45
C GLN A 49 -18.20 16.67 1.10
N PRO A 50 -17.93 15.97 2.21
CA PRO A 50 -16.61 15.98 2.82
C PRO A 50 -15.54 15.41 1.87
N ASP A 51 -14.38 16.04 1.89
CA ASP A 51 -13.21 15.76 1.06
C ASP A 51 -12.04 15.21 1.90
N THR A 52 -12.30 14.77 3.13
CA THR A 52 -11.27 14.19 3.99
C THR A 52 -10.89 12.78 3.50
N PHE A 53 -9.64 12.56 3.12
CA PHE A 53 -9.10 11.26 2.70
C PHE A 53 -7.70 11.01 3.30
N ALA A 54 -7.15 9.81 3.07
CA ALA A 54 -5.77 9.48 3.45
C ALA A 54 -4.82 9.51 2.23
N LEU A 55 -3.79 10.35 2.25
CA LEU A 55 -2.74 10.35 1.23
C LEU A 55 -1.61 9.41 1.64
N CYS A 56 -1.56 8.24 1.01
CA CYS A 56 -0.56 7.22 1.29
C CYS A 56 0.61 7.18 0.30
N ALA A 57 0.61 8.00 -0.75
CA ALA A 57 1.57 7.90 -1.85
C ALA A 57 3.05 8.05 -1.42
N THR A 58 3.32 8.70 -0.28
CA THR A 58 4.65 8.90 0.33
C THR A 58 4.95 7.90 1.46
N ALA A 59 4.02 7.02 1.79
CA ALA A 59 4.10 6.18 2.97
C ALA A 59 5.05 5.00 2.80
N THR A 60 5.71 4.64 3.90
CA THR A 60 6.30 3.33 4.11
C THR A 60 5.38 2.51 5.00
N CYS A 61 5.35 1.21 4.75
CA CYS A 61 4.41 0.27 5.33
C CYS A 61 5.15 -0.88 5.99
N TRP A 62 4.45 -1.57 6.89
CA TRP A 62 4.94 -2.77 7.53
C TRP A 62 3.89 -3.88 7.46
N THR A 63 4.30 -5.10 7.11
CA THR A 63 3.36 -6.21 7.01
C THR A 63 3.05 -6.81 8.38
N LEU A 64 1.76 -7.04 8.62
CA LEU A 64 1.22 -7.76 9.76
C LEU A 64 0.14 -8.71 9.25
N ASP A 65 0.33 -10.01 9.49
CA ASP A 65 -0.58 -11.07 9.06
C ASP A 65 -0.96 -10.99 7.56
N GLY A 66 0.01 -10.67 6.70
CA GLY A 66 -0.13 -10.60 5.25
C GLY A 66 -0.70 -9.29 4.72
N VAL A 67 -1.03 -8.33 5.57
CA VAL A 67 -1.53 -7.00 5.20
C VAL A 67 -0.45 -5.95 5.47
N ALA A 68 -0.19 -5.05 4.52
CA ALA A 68 0.70 -3.92 4.75
C ALA A 68 -0.08 -2.79 5.43
N TYR A 69 0.37 -2.37 6.60
CA TYR A 69 -0.18 -1.20 7.29
C TYR A 69 0.72 -0.01 7.01
N CYS A 70 0.15 1.07 6.49
CA CYS A 70 0.89 2.25 6.03
C CYS A 70 0.45 3.46 6.85
N LYS A 71 1.41 4.22 7.38
CA LYS A 71 1.11 5.50 8.03
C LYS A 71 1.01 6.58 6.96
N CYS A 72 -0.16 7.21 6.85
CA CYS A 72 -0.48 8.14 5.78
C CYS A 72 -0.81 9.53 6.33
N ASP A 73 -0.94 10.50 5.44
CA ASP A 73 -1.35 11.86 5.80
C ASP A 73 -2.86 12.03 5.66
N VAL A 74 -3.47 12.81 6.53
CA VAL A 74 -4.89 13.17 6.40
C VAL A 74 -4.98 14.45 5.59
N MET A 75 -5.66 14.37 4.45
CA MET A 75 -5.87 15.49 3.53
C MET A 75 -7.33 15.92 3.55
N ASN A 76 -7.60 17.19 3.23
CA ASN A 76 -8.94 17.77 3.15
C ASN A 76 -9.02 18.61 1.87
N GLU A 77 -9.06 17.91 0.74
CA GLU A 77 -9.06 18.48 -0.61
C GLU A 77 -9.62 17.46 -1.61
N GLU A 78 -9.82 17.89 -2.85
CA GLU A 78 -10.22 16.98 -3.92
C GLU A 78 -9.17 15.87 -4.12
N SER A 79 -9.65 14.66 -4.38
CA SER A 79 -8.80 13.49 -4.61
C SER A 79 -9.32 12.67 -5.77
N ILE A 80 -8.48 11.76 -6.25
CA ILE A 80 -8.77 10.92 -7.39
C ILE A 80 -8.38 9.47 -7.08
N SER A 81 -9.15 8.52 -7.60
CA SER A 81 -8.94 7.09 -7.31
C SER A 81 -9.35 6.20 -8.47
N PHE A 82 -8.74 5.04 -8.58
CA PHE A 82 -9.26 3.95 -9.38
C PHE A 82 -10.55 3.43 -8.74
N SER A 83 -11.67 3.61 -9.42
CA SER A 83 -12.97 3.16 -8.93
C SER A 83 -13.03 1.63 -8.88
N PHE A 84 -13.41 1.11 -7.72
CA PHE A 84 -14.07 -0.18 -7.63
C PHE A 84 -15.57 0.04 -7.42
N ASN A 85 -16.39 -0.71 -8.15
CA ASN A 85 -17.85 -0.66 -8.01
C ASN A 85 -18.32 -1.86 -7.17
N TYR A 86 -19.32 -1.63 -6.33
CA TYR A 86 -19.96 -2.67 -5.52
C TYR A 86 -21.45 -2.39 -5.39
N GLU A 87 -22.22 -3.43 -5.13
CA GLU A 87 -23.66 -3.31 -4.87
C GLU A 87 -23.90 -3.37 -3.35
N ALA A 88 -24.64 -2.41 -2.82
CA ALA A 88 -25.07 -2.41 -1.42
C ALA A 88 -26.52 -1.95 -1.33
N ASN A 89 -27.38 -2.76 -0.69
CA ASN A 89 -28.82 -2.51 -0.58
C ASN A 89 -29.54 -2.27 -1.94
N GLY A 90 -29.04 -2.91 -3.01
CA GLY A 90 -29.59 -2.76 -4.37
C GLY A 90 -29.17 -1.47 -5.09
N GLU A 91 -28.24 -0.71 -4.52
CA GLU A 91 -27.63 0.46 -5.16
C GLU A 91 -26.20 0.16 -5.58
N SER A 92 -25.85 0.60 -6.80
CA SER A 92 -24.47 0.59 -7.28
C SER A 92 -23.71 1.74 -6.64
N LYS A 93 -22.62 1.39 -5.95
CA LYS A 93 -21.75 2.30 -5.22
C LYS A 93 -20.33 2.18 -5.71
N ASN A 94 -19.53 3.22 -5.46
CA ASN A 94 -18.13 3.26 -5.82
C ASN A 94 -17.24 3.70 -4.65
N ILE A 95 -15.98 3.98 -4.95
CA ILE A 95 -15.00 4.38 -3.96
C ILE A 95 -15.31 5.72 -3.29
N CYS A 96 -15.81 6.72 -4.03
CA CYS A 96 -16.22 7.98 -3.44
C CYS A 96 -17.43 7.81 -2.50
N ASP A 97 -18.35 6.88 -2.78
CA ASP A 97 -19.44 6.55 -1.85
C ASP A 97 -18.90 5.92 -0.55
N THR A 98 -17.81 5.16 -0.64
CA THR A 98 -17.14 4.56 0.52
C THR A 98 -16.41 5.62 1.34
N LEU A 99 -15.71 6.54 0.68
CA LEU A 99 -15.08 7.70 1.31
C LEU A 99 -16.10 8.56 2.06
N LEU A 100 -17.22 8.89 1.41
CA LEU A 100 -18.31 9.65 2.02
C LEU A 100 -18.91 8.96 3.24
N GLN A 101 -19.07 7.63 3.19
CA GLN A 101 -19.54 6.84 4.34
C GLN A 101 -18.50 6.80 5.46
N GLY A 102 -17.22 6.65 5.13
CA GLY A 102 -16.11 6.67 6.07
C GLY A 102 -16.13 7.93 6.92
N ASN A 103 -16.19 9.09 6.26
CA ASN A 103 -16.18 10.40 6.92
C ASN A 103 -17.32 10.59 7.93
N ARG A 104 -18.43 9.83 7.79
CA ARG A 104 -19.54 9.80 8.76
C ARG A 104 -19.37 8.76 9.87
N ASN A 105 -18.60 7.71 9.62
CA ASN A 105 -18.52 6.51 10.45
C ASN A 105 -17.16 6.33 11.16
N GLY A 106 -16.25 7.30 11.08
CA GLY A 106 -14.98 7.28 11.82
C GLY A 106 -13.86 6.45 11.17
N PHE A 107 -13.94 6.22 9.86
CA PHE A 107 -12.85 5.70 9.04
C PHE A 107 -12.69 6.58 7.79
N THR A 108 -11.66 6.38 6.97
CA THR A 108 -11.60 7.01 5.65
C THR A 108 -10.98 6.04 4.65
N VAL A 109 -10.78 6.51 3.42
CA VAL A 109 -10.19 5.75 2.34
C VAL A 109 -8.91 6.44 1.89
N SER A 110 -7.91 5.65 1.55
CA SER A 110 -6.75 6.16 0.83
C SER A 110 -7.08 6.39 -0.63
N THR A 111 -6.99 7.65 -1.06
CA THR A 111 -7.11 8.08 -2.45
C THR A 111 -5.87 8.89 -2.81
N TYR A 112 -5.75 9.32 -4.06
CA TYR A 112 -4.60 10.07 -4.53
C TYR A 112 -4.89 11.57 -4.61
N ALA A 113 -3.96 12.36 -4.10
CA ALA A 113 -3.69 13.71 -4.57
C ALA A 113 -2.17 13.82 -4.77
N THR A 114 -1.73 14.85 -5.49
CA THR A 114 -0.31 15.06 -5.74
C THR A 114 0.41 15.36 -4.42
N PRO A 115 1.37 14.53 -3.95
CA PRO A 115 2.08 14.83 -2.72
C PRO A 115 3.00 16.03 -2.92
N ARG A 116 2.74 17.14 -2.23
CA ARG A 116 3.52 18.38 -2.32
C ARG A 116 5.02 18.16 -2.22
N GLN A 117 5.49 17.28 -1.33
CA GLN A 117 6.91 17.00 -1.12
C GLN A 117 7.66 16.46 -2.35
N ILE A 118 6.94 15.89 -3.33
CA ILE A 118 7.53 15.34 -4.56
C ILE A 118 7.68 16.42 -5.65
N GLU A 119 6.94 17.51 -5.54
CA GLU A 119 6.89 18.54 -6.57
C GLU A 119 8.18 19.37 -6.59
N THR A 120 8.62 19.76 -7.78
CA THR A 120 9.88 20.49 -7.97
C THR A 120 9.82 21.92 -7.45
N ASP A 121 8.63 22.43 -7.16
CA ASP A 121 8.41 23.75 -6.58
C ASP A 121 8.02 23.71 -5.10
N TYR A 122 8.13 22.53 -4.46
CA TYR A 122 7.96 22.40 -3.02
C TYR A 122 8.89 23.35 -2.28
N GLU A 123 8.36 24.02 -1.26
CA GLU A 123 9.12 24.93 -0.39
C GLU A 123 9.17 24.39 1.05
N PRO A 124 10.17 23.55 1.41
CA PRO A 124 10.21 22.89 2.72
C PRO A 124 10.17 23.85 3.91
N GLU A 125 10.79 25.02 3.78
CA GLU A 125 10.89 26.03 4.84
C GLU A 125 9.57 26.73 5.14
N THR A 126 8.68 26.85 4.14
CA THR A 126 7.38 27.54 4.25
C THR A 126 6.25 26.54 4.49
N GLU A 127 6.21 25.45 3.72
CA GLU A 127 5.14 24.44 3.75
C GLU A 127 5.29 23.45 4.93
N LYS A 128 6.52 23.16 5.38
CA LYS A 128 6.82 22.33 6.57
C LYS A 128 6.19 20.93 6.56
N LEU A 129 6.04 20.33 5.38
CA LEU A 129 5.50 18.97 5.20
C LEU A 129 6.57 17.87 5.35
N GLY A 130 7.82 18.24 5.61
CA GLY A 130 8.96 17.33 5.73
C GLY A 130 10.03 17.59 4.67
N PRO A 131 11.06 16.72 4.59
CA PRO A 131 12.08 16.84 3.55
C PRO A 131 11.47 16.65 2.16
N PRO A 132 12.14 17.17 1.11
CA PRO A 132 11.73 16.87 -0.25
C PRO A 132 11.86 15.38 -0.55
N MET A 133 11.03 14.92 -1.47
CA MET A 133 10.94 13.53 -1.92
C MET A 133 11.02 13.47 -3.44
N GLY A 134 11.24 12.28 -3.97
CA GLY A 134 11.21 12.01 -5.40
C GLY A 134 10.57 10.68 -5.73
N TYR A 135 10.07 10.53 -6.96
CA TYR A 135 9.60 9.24 -7.46
C TYR A 135 10.77 8.38 -7.93
N TYR A 136 10.95 7.23 -7.32
CA TYR A 136 11.89 6.18 -7.69
C TYR A 136 11.19 5.22 -8.65
N THR A 137 11.80 4.98 -9.81
CA THR A 137 11.32 3.98 -10.77
C THR A 137 11.94 2.63 -10.46
N CYS A 138 11.13 1.69 -10.00
CA CYS A 138 11.50 0.27 -9.88
C CYS A 138 11.03 -0.45 -11.15
N ASP A 139 11.84 -0.42 -12.20
CA ASP A 139 11.51 -1.12 -13.44
C ASP A 139 11.92 -2.60 -13.40
N THR A 140 11.19 -3.39 -14.17
CA THR A 140 11.41 -4.85 -14.31
C THR A 140 12.29 -5.21 -15.51
N GLU A 141 12.74 -4.21 -16.28
CA GLU A 141 13.62 -4.42 -17.43
C GLU A 141 15.09 -4.53 -16.98
N SER A 142 15.48 -3.71 -16.01
CA SER A 142 16.81 -3.68 -15.38
C SER A 142 16.88 -4.42 -14.05
N GLY A 143 15.74 -4.62 -13.37
CA GLY A 143 15.66 -5.23 -12.04
C GLY A 143 14.69 -6.43 -11.93
N PRO A 144 14.73 -7.15 -10.79
CA PRO A 144 13.74 -8.19 -10.51
C PRO A 144 12.33 -7.59 -10.33
N GLN A 145 11.32 -8.44 -10.39
CA GLN A 145 10.00 -8.02 -9.88
C GLN A 145 10.09 -7.77 -8.38
N ALA A 146 9.49 -6.68 -7.93
CA ALA A 146 9.51 -6.23 -6.54
C ALA A 146 8.10 -6.16 -5.97
N TYR A 147 7.97 -6.25 -4.65
CA TYR A 147 6.72 -6.03 -3.95
C TYR A 147 6.63 -4.58 -3.48
N GLY A 148 5.43 -4.01 -3.57
CA GLY A 148 5.05 -2.75 -2.93
C GLY A 148 3.66 -2.86 -2.29
N ALA A 149 3.21 -1.82 -1.61
CA ALA A 149 1.87 -1.76 -1.04
C ALA A 149 0.92 -0.93 -1.93
N GLN A 150 -0.18 -1.52 -2.37
CA GLN A 150 -1.21 -0.80 -3.14
C GLN A 150 -2.24 -0.20 -2.17
N CYS A 151 -2.18 1.10 -1.92
CA CYS A 151 -3.09 1.79 -0.98
C CYS A 151 -4.27 2.53 -1.62
N ASP A 152 -4.32 2.78 -2.92
CA ASP A 152 -5.48 3.41 -3.56
C ASP A 152 -6.74 2.54 -3.39
N GLY A 153 -7.76 3.10 -2.75
CA GLY A 153 -8.97 2.41 -2.30
C GLY A 153 -8.86 1.69 -0.95
N GLY A 154 -7.71 1.76 -0.27
CA GLY A 154 -7.48 1.11 1.03
C GLY A 154 -8.29 1.74 2.17
N LEU A 155 -8.76 0.93 3.12
CA LEU A 155 -9.47 1.42 4.30
C LEU A 155 -8.50 1.89 5.38
N CYS A 156 -8.84 3.02 6.01
CA CYS A 156 -7.95 3.72 6.91
C CYS A 156 -8.62 4.09 8.23
N PHE A 157 -7.86 3.95 9.31
CA PHE A 157 -8.33 4.21 10.67
C PHE A 157 -7.46 5.23 11.37
N THR A 158 -8.11 6.15 12.07
CA THR A 158 -7.46 7.21 12.84
C THR A 158 -7.14 6.74 14.24
N SER A 159 -5.89 6.92 14.67
CA SER A 159 -5.46 6.64 16.04
C SER A 159 -6.14 7.58 17.03
N THR A 160 -6.72 7.00 18.09
CA THR A 160 -7.45 7.75 19.13
C THR A 160 -6.65 8.00 20.40
N GLN A 161 -5.57 7.24 20.64
CA GLN A 161 -4.90 7.19 21.96
C GLN A 161 -3.40 7.48 21.94
N GLY A 162 -2.76 7.69 20.79
CA GLY A 162 -1.32 7.95 20.74
C GLY A 162 -0.49 6.77 21.26
N LYS A 163 -0.22 5.76 20.42
CA LYS A 163 0.44 4.51 20.86
C LYS A 163 1.49 4.04 19.86
N ASP A 164 2.43 3.26 20.37
CA ASP A 164 3.40 2.57 19.53
C ASP A 164 2.73 1.42 18.80
N PHE A 165 2.90 1.40 17.48
CA PHE A 165 2.43 0.36 16.59
C PHE A 165 3.63 -0.45 16.08
N PRO A 166 3.54 -1.80 16.05
CA PRO A 166 4.61 -2.63 15.53
C PRO A 166 5.03 -2.23 14.11
N GLY A 167 6.33 -1.99 13.90
CA GLY A 167 6.89 -1.65 12.58
C GLY A 167 6.62 -0.23 12.09
N LEU A 168 5.58 0.46 12.57
CA LEU A 168 5.28 1.86 12.22
C LEU A 168 5.73 2.87 13.28
N GLY A 169 6.18 2.39 14.44
CA GLY A 169 6.59 3.24 15.55
C GLY A 169 5.42 3.98 16.18
N HIS A 170 5.70 5.16 16.73
CA HIS A 170 4.68 5.93 17.43
C HIS A 170 3.64 6.51 16.47
N ILE A 171 2.36 6.25 16.75
CA ILE A 171 1.21 6.79 16.01
C ILE A 171 0.44 7.70 16.96
N ASN A 172 0.68 9.00 16.84
CA ASN A 172 0.04 10.05 17.62
C ASN A 172 -1.48 9.97 17.48
N GLN A 173 -2.19 10.61 18.41
CA GLN A 173 -3.61 10.87 18.25
C GLN A 173 -3.85 11.64 16.93
N ASN A 174 -4.90 11.25 16.20
CA ASN A 174 -5.29 11.78 14.90
C ASN A 174 -4.36 11.42 13.72
N GLN A 175 -3.31 10.63 13.93
CA GLN A 175 -2.56 10.04 12.80
C GLN A 175 -3.31 8.85 12.23
N ILE A 176 -3.16 8.63 10.93
CA ILE A 176 -3.95 7.65 10.20
C ILE A 176 -3.11 6.48 9.70
N VAL A 177 -3.70 5.29 9.75
CA VAL A 177 -3.10 4.05 9.23
C VAL A 177 -4.06 3.41 8.25
N CYS A 178 -3.55 3.07 7.08
CA CYS A 178 -4.30 2.39 6.03
C CYS A 178 -3.85 0.94 5.88
N SER A 179 -4.81 0.05 5.63
CA SER A 179 -4.53 -1.34 5.25
C SER A 179 -4.43 -1.44 3.74
N CYS A 180 -3.28 -1.91 3.25
CA CYS A 180 -2.95 -1.98 1.85
C CYS A 180 -2.46 -3.39 1.50
N PRO A 181 -3.02 -4.06 0.48
CA PRO A 181 -2.48 -5.34 0.04
C PRO A 181 -1.04 -5.18 -0.51
N PRO A 182 -0.12 -6.08 -0.15
CA PRO A 182 1.13 -6.24 -0.88
C PRO A 182 0.84 -6.68 -2.33
N THR A 183 1.50 -6.06 -3.30
CA THR A 183 1.37 -6.37 -4.72
C THR A 183 2.73 -6.55 -5.38
N LEU A 184 2.86 -7.59 -6.20
CA LEU A 184 4.05 -7.83 -7.00
C LEU A 184 4.01 -6.98 -8.26
N SER A 185 5.12 -6.31 -8.58
CA SER A 185 5.27 -5.49 -9.78
C SER A 185 5.05 -6.33 -11.04
N LYS A 186 4.26 -5.79 -11.98
CA LYS A 186 4.16 -6.30 -13.35
C LYS A 186 4.95 -5.39 -14.27
N ALA A 187 5.36 -5.90 -15.44
CA ALA A 187 6.00 -5.06 -16.46
C ALA A 187 5.12 -3.85 -16.83
N PRO A 188 5.69 -2.64 -17.00
CA PRO A 188 7.13 -2.34 -16.96
C PRO A 188 7.74 -2.17 -15.55
N GLY A 189 6.93 -2.15 -14.50
CA GLY A 189 7.36 -1.97 -13.11
C GLY A 189 6.42 -1.03 -12.35
N PHE A 190 6.91 -0.43 -11.27
CA PHE A 190 6.17 0.57 -10.51
C PHE A 190 7.04 1.78 -10.14
N GLN A 191 6.40 2.81 -9.59
CA GLN A 191 7.02 3.92 -8.91
C GLN A 191 6.66 3.92 -7.43
N ILE A 192 7.61 4.35 -6.61
CA ILE A 192 7.46 4.60 -5.18
C ILE A 192 7.99 5.99 -4.88
N ALA A 193 7.47 6.65 -3.86
CA ALA A 193 8.05 7.88 -3.34
C ALA A 193 9.16 7.56 -2.34
N GLY A 194 10.27 8.29 -2.40
CA GLY A 194 11.39 8.11 -1.49
C GLY A 194 12.16 9.41 -1.22
N PRO A 195 13.25 9.34 -0.45
CA PRO A 195 14.05 10.52 -0.09
C PRO A 195 14.58 11.29 -1.31
N TRP A 196 14.76 12.60 -1.18
CA TRP A 196 15.49 13.42 -2.14
C TRP A 196 16.48 14.31 -1.39
N SER A 197 17.77 14.19 -1.71
CA SER A 197 18.84 14.85 -0.92
C SER A 197 19.19 16.26 -1.40
N CYS A 198 18.73 16.64 -2.60
CA CYS A 198 18.96 17.95 -3.21
C CYS A 198 17.82 18.94 -2.91
N LYS A 199 17.90 20.17 -3.44
CA LYS A 199 16.74 21.07 -3.42
C LYS A 199 15.68 20.58 -4.40
N PRO A 200 14.39 20.84 -4.14
CA PRO A 200 13.32 20.62 -5.12
C PRO A 200 13.67 21.22 -6.49
N GLY A 201 13.51 20.41 -7.54
CA GLY A 201 13.79 20.83 -8.92
C GLY A 201 15.26 20.81 -9.36
N ASP A 202 16.20 20.46 -8.48
CA ASP A 202 17.60 20.28 -8.87
C ASP A 202 17.76 19.19 -9.95
N LYS A 203 18.73 19.38 -10.86
CA LYS A 203 19.01 18.41 -11.92
C LYS A 203 19.60 17.12 -11.34
N ASN A 204 19.15 15.98 -11.83
CA ASN A 204 19.58 14.68 -11.32
C ASN A 204 20.05 13.74 -12.45
N ALA A 205 21.10 14.14 -13.18
CA ALA A 205 21.60 13.37 -14.32
C ALA A 205 22.23 12.02 -13.92
N ASP A 206 22.83 11.94 -12.73
CA ASP A 206 23.63 10.81 -12.26
C ASP A 206 23.03 10.14 -11.00
N ASN A 207 21.75 10.36 -10.71
CA ASN A 207 21.07 9.94 -9.47
C ASN A 207 21.71 10.45 -8.16
N HIS A 208 22.55 11.48 -8.20
CA HIS A 208 23.20 12.03 -7.00
C HIS A 208 22.23 12.64 -5.98
N CYS A 209 21.01 13.01 -6.41
CA CYS A 209 19.95 13.49 -5.52
C CYS A 209 19.12 12.36 -4.90
N CYS A 210 19.38 11.12 -5.30
CA CYS A 210 18.65 9.94 -4.90
C CYS A 210 19.44 9.12 -3.88
N ASP A 211 18.73 8.31 -3.13
CA ASP A 211 19.25 7.38 -2.15
C ASP A 211 19.29 5.98 -2.78
N GLN A 212 20.49 5.49 -3.07
CA GLN A 212 20.70 4.18 -3.67
C GLN A 212 20.30 3.06 -2.70
N ASP A 213 20.61 3.19 -1.41
CA ASP A 213 20.30 2.16 -0.42
C ASP A 213 18.76 2.04 -0.28
N TYR A 214 18.04 3.17 -0.26
CA TYR A 214 16.59 3.17 -0.29
C TYR A 214 16.02 2.50 -1.55
N TYR A 215 16.61 2.80 -2.72
CA TYR A 215 16.22 2.15 -3.97
C TYR A 215 16.42 0.63 -3.89
N ASP A 216 17.60 0.18 -3.47
CA ASP A 216 17.93 -1.25 -3.36
C ASP A 216 17.02 -1.95 -2.36
N ASP A 217 16.73 -1.33 -1.21
CA ASP A 217 15.86 -1.88 -0.17
C ASP A 217 14.40 -2.01 -0.64
N MET A 218 13.85 -0.98 -1.30
CA MET A 218 12.43 -0.95 -1.65
C MET A 218 12.12 -1.54 -3.03
N CYS A 219 12.97 -1.31 -4.02
CA CYS A 219 12.86 -1.95 -5.34
C CYS A 219 13.44 -3.38 -5.33
N GLY A 220 14.14 -3.80 -4.28
CA GLY A 220 14.70 -5.15 -4.13
C GLY A 220 13.82 -6.13 -3.34
N VAL A 221 12.64 -5.73 -2.87
CA VAL A 221 11.76 -6.62 -2.08
C VAL A 221 11.16 -7.72 -2.96
N THR A 222 11.83 -8.86 -3.06
CA THR A 222 11.41 -9.99 -3.92
C THR A 222 10.48 -11.00 -3.24
N SER A 223 10.23 -10.85 -1.94
CA SER A 223 9.31 -11.71 -1.20
C SER A 223 8.66 -10.96 -0.03
N VAL A 224 7.45 -11.37 0.34
CA VAL A 224 6.70 -10.79 1.46
C VAL A 224 6.43 -11.87 2.48
N THR A 225 6.81 -11.59 3.73
CA THR A 225 6.45 -12.41 4.88
C THR A 225 5.11 -11.95 5.45
N ALA A 226 4.41 -12.85 6.13
CA ALA A 226 3.15 -12.50 6.80
C ALA A 226 3.36 -11.31 7.75
N THR A 227 4.46 -11.30 8.50
CA THR A 227 4.76 -10.23 9.44
C THR A 227 6.23 -9.86 9.36
N GLY A 228 6.53 -8.56 9.24
CA GLY A 228 7.91 -8.07 9.33
C GLY A 228 8.45 -7.39 8.07
N THR A 229 7.83 -7.56 6.90
CA THR A 229 8.32 -6.99 5.65
C THR A 229 7.99 -5.50 5.59
N VAL A 230 9.00 -4.68 5.26
CA VAL A 230 8.82 -3.26 4.98
C VAL A 230 8.55 -3.08 3.49
N LEU A 231 7.58 -2.24 3.15
CA LEU A 231 7.17 -1.97 1.76
C LEU A 231 6.98 -0.47 1.58
N ALA A 232 7.33 0.07 0.41
CA ALA A 232 6.88 1.40 0.02
C ALA A 232 5.50 1.31 -0.68
N VAL A 233 4.69 2.36 -0.55
CA VAL A 233 3.45 2.45 -1.33
C VAL A 233 3.80 2.61 -2.81
N ASN A 234 3.23 1.76 -3.64
CA ASN A 234 3.56 1.69 -5.06
C ASN A 234 2.36 2.02 -5.96
N ALA A 235 2.68 2.56 -7.12
CA ALA A 235 1.74 2.71 -8.23
C ALA A 235 2.43 2.35 -9.55
N PRO A 236 1.72 1.85 -10.56
CA PRO A 236 2.32 1.60 -11.88
C PRO A 236 3.06 2.85 -12.41
N ILE A 237 4.12 2.63 -13.19
CA ILE A 237 4.93 3.73 -13.74
C ILE A 237 4.03 4.69 -14.54
N GLY A 238 4.09 5.98 -14.19
CA GLY A 238 3.33 7.04 -14.84
C GLY A 238 1.95 7.32 -14.23
N THR A 239 1.43 6.44 -13.37
CA THR A 239 0.10 6.60 -12.75
C THR A 239 0.00 7.89 -11.97
N ALA A 240 0.97 8.20 -11.10
CA ALA A 240 0.97 9.44 -10.31
C ALA A 240 0.81 10.68 -11.20
N ARG A 241 1.60 10.77 -12.27
CA ARG A 241 1.52 11.89 -13.22
C ARG A 241 0.19 11.95 -13.94
N ALA A 242 -0.34 10.81 -14.37
CA ALA A 242 -1.63 10.75 -15.07
C ALA A 242 -2.80 11.16 -14.16
N LEU A 243 -2.79 10.72 -12.90
CA LEU A 243 -3.78 11.07 -11.90
C LEU A 243 -3.71 12.56 -11.52
N SER A 244 -2.50 13.09 -11.29
CA SER A 244 -2.28 14.53 -11.04
C SER A 244 -2.76 15.40 -12.19
N ILE A 245 -2.44 15.06 -13.45
CA ILE A 245 -2.94 15.82 -14.62
C ILE A 245 -4.46 15.86 -14.64
N LYS A 246 -5.10 14.74 -14.31
CA LYS A 246 -6.55 14.63 -14.33
C LYS A 246 -7.20 15.41 -13.20
N LEU A 247 -6.63 15.38 -12.00
CA LEU A 247 -7.13 16.08 -10.82
C LEU A 247 -6.86 17.59 -10.90
N ASP A 248 -5.61 17.98 -11.16
CA ASP A 248 -5.13 19.35 -11.03
C ASP A 248 -5.27 20.15 -12.35
N GLY A 249 -5.45 19.45 -13.48
CA GLY A 249 -5.53 20.05 -14.82
C GLY A 249 -4.18 20.47 -15.41
N ASP A 250 -3.10 20.43 -14.62
CA ASP A 250 -1.76 20.83 -15.01
C ASP A 250 -0.78 19.65 -15.04
N VAL A 251 0.29 19.79 -15.83
CA VAL A 251 1.36 18.77 -15.91
C VAL A 251 2.30 18.97 -14.74
N PRO A 252 2.27 18.10 -13.71
CA PRO A 252 3.11 18.30 -12.55
C PRO A 252 4.58 18.03 -12.90
N ARG A 253 5.47 18.73 -12.20
CA ARG A 253 6.90 18.52 -12.29
C ARG A 253 7.35 17.83 -11.01
N PHE A 254 7.89 16.63 -11.16
CA PHE A 254 8.33 15.81 -10.03
C PHE A 254 9.84 15.68 -9.99
N ASN A 255 10.40 15.66 -8.78
CA ASN A 255 11.72 15.10 -8.55
C ASN A 255 11.67 13.60 -8.92
N SER A 256 12.70 13.11 -9.59
CA SER A 256 12.69 11.74 -10.12
C SER A 256 14.05 11.05 -10.02
N CYS A 257 13.99 9.76 -9.68
CA CYS A 257 15.11 8.87 -9.45
C CYS A 257 14.98 7.65 -10.37
N ARG A 258 16.00 7.40 -11.19
CA ARG A 258 15.99 6.32 -12.19
C ARG A 258 17.37 5.68 -12.26
N PHE A 259 17.54 4.62 -11.49
CA PHE A 259 18.72 3.78 -11.54
C PHE A 259 18.67 2.90 -12.81
N LYS A 260 19.85 2.50 -13.32
CA LYS A 260 20.00 1.72 -14.56
C LYS A 260 20.77 0.44 -14.27
#